data_AF-A0A6F9A146-F1
#
_entry.id   AF-A0A6F9A146-F1
#
_cell.length_a   1.000
_cell.length_b   1.000
_cell.length_c   1.000
_cell.angle_alpha   90.00
_cell.angle_beta   90.00
_cell.angle_gamma   90.00
#
_symmetry.space_group_name_H-M   'P 1'
#
loop_
_entity.id
_entity.type
_entity.pdbx_description
1 polymer ?
#
loop_
_entity_poly.entity_id
_entity_poly.type
_entity_poly.pdbx_seq_one_letter_code
_entity_poly.pdbx_strand_id
1 'polypeptide(L)'
;RLEETIRTNERLRQQLEERLATTGHDGGAPTNIYIQGLDSVSQLSNEIRVLKEENLALQAHLQASSDTCEEAEQLRKVVVTGRARLKQAELEAEQWKEELRRLQTHSQEQGQQIHTLRQERQNSHEKNNSLQHEVSLLQQQLCESRELLHSLQSELQVYDRVCANTKGNPGYRCEGQYGGVPALPVELGELLGEVRSLRAQLQSSVQENSVLKQLELHKHLEQKLGAGVHRGVGGIGGMEPPRTPSLSALTASPQRDSLYRRQLLHDPAPSPPVRDIGLFNCGSPYHVPYTDLEETPLTANDLDPHSELEGDAPDGSFSNRNGRHAIGHVDDYSALQQQVLEGRSLVQRMETALQACLSQSMLEGSQDQVLLDYGCVRSLLSNTKTLRQILEEVVSLLKMFWRAALPNTDRSTHSLKKEQCMQEEILSLRGRISEQEEVLQGTIQRLRSTSRTKESMEHFIINQLSRTRDVLKKARTNLEYFQKNDRRMSSLSSSSSSPYAGKGFGTLWLGLLCLSCCVTSLFYHPIKQQNNNI
;
A
#
# COMPACT_ATOMS: atom_id res chain seq x y z
N ARG A 1 86.81 82.63 -92.96
CA ARG A 1 86.59 81.52 -92.00
C ARG A 1 85.54 81.85 -90.93
N LEU A 2 85.51 83.04 -90.31
CA LEU A 2 84.52 83.38 -89.27
C LEU A 2 83.16 83.87 -89.83
N GLU A 3 83.17 84.57 -90.96
CA GLU A 3 81.95 85.00 -91.67
C GLU A 3 81.13 83.85 -92.25
N GLU A 4 81.80 82.76 -92.61
CA GLU A 4 81.17 81.54 -93.11
C GLU A 4 80.44 80.80 -91.98
N THR A 5 81.06 80.71 -90.79
CA THR A 5 80.44 80.11 -89.60
C THR A 5 79.23 80.91 -89.12
N ILE A 6 79.29 82.24 -89.16
CA ILE A 6 78.16 83.11 -88.79
C ILE A 6 77.00 82.90 -89.77
N ARG A 7 77.26 82.88 -91.09
CA ARG A 7 76.20 82.60 -92.08
C ARG A 7 75.60 81.20 -91.93
N THR A 8 76.39 80.19 -91.58
CA THR A 8 75.85 78.85 -91.30
C THR A 8 75.03 78.78 -90.01
N ASN A 9 75.44 79.50 -88.96
CA ASN A 9 74.67 79.56 -87.71
C ASN A 9 73.36 80.32 -87.91
N GLU A 10 73.38 81.44 -88.64
CA GLU A 10 72.16 82.20 -88.93
C GLU A 10 71.17 81.36 -89.75
N ARG A 11 71.68 80.53 -90.68
CA ARG A 11 70.85 79.59 -91.45
C ARG A 11 70.25 78.48 -90.59
N LEU A 12 71.02 77.91 -89.66
CA LEU A 12 70.53 76.89 -88.73
C LEU A 12 69.51 77.47 -87.74
N ARG A 13 69.72 78.72 -87.30
CA ARG A 13 68.77 79.44 -86.43
C ARG A 13 67.46 79.71 -87.15
N GLN A 14 67.51 80.16 -88.40
CA GLN A 14 66.32 80.33 -89.24
C GLN A 14 65.59 79.00 -89.50
N GLN A 15 66.32 77.89 -89.69
CA GLN A 15 65.71 76.56 -89.84
C GLN A 15 65.05 76.06 -88.55
N LEU A 16 65.61 76.37 -87.38
CA LEU A 16 65.01 76.05 -86.08
C LEU A 16 63.80 76.94 -85.79
N GLU A 17 63.87 78.22 -86.14
CA GLU A 17 62.75 79.17 -86.03
C GLU A 17 61.60 78.77 -86.98
N GLU A 18 61.89 78.35 -88.22
CA GLU A 18 60.89 77.78 -89.15
C GLU A 18 60.32 76.45 -88.64
N ARG A 19 61.15 75.57 -88.06
CA ARG A 19 60.70 74.29 -87.48
C ARG A 19 59.79 74.49 -86.27
N LEU A 20 60.09 75.47 -85.41
CA LEU A 20 59.23 75.81 -84.28
C LEU A 20 57.96 76.56 -84.73
N ALA A 21 58.05 77.44 -85.73
CA ALA A 21 56.89 78.14 -86.29
C ALA A 21 55.94 77.18 -87.04
N THR A 22 56.47 76.20 -87.76
CA THR A 22 55.69 75.17 -88.46
C THR A 22 55.11 74.11 -87.51
N THR A 23 55.69 73.92 -86.32
CA THR A 23 55.14 73.01 -85.29
C THR A 23 54.17 73.74 -84.33
N GLY A 24 54.21 75.08 -84.28
CA GLY A 24 53.35 75.91 -83.43
C GLY A 24 52.00 76.31 -84.05
N HIS A 25 51.70 75.87 -85.28
CA HIS A 25 50.48 76.25 -86.00
C HIS A 25 49.71 75.06 -86.58
N ASP A 26 49.54 74.01 -85.77
CA ASP A 26 48.44 73.07 -85.96
C ASP A 26 47.90 72.62 -84.59
N GLY A 27 46.65 72.98 -84.31
CA GLY A 27 45.79 72.41 -83.28
C GLY A 27 46.28 72.45 -81.83
N GLY A 28 45.75 73.39 -81.05
CA GLY A 28 45.70 73.25 -79.60
C GLY A 28 44.99 71.94 -79.22
N ALA A 29 45.75 70.93 -78.82
CA ALA A 29 45.23 69.73 -78.19
C ALA A 29 45.59 69.80 -76.70
N PRO A 30 44.61 69.74 -75.80
CA PRO A 30 44.84 69.86 -74.38
C PRO A 30 45.68 68.67 -73.92
N THR A 31 46.48 68.89 -72.88
CA THR A 31 46.92 67.93 -71.87
C THR A 31 46.03 66.67 -71.78
N ASN A 32 46.26 65.64 -72.62
CA ASN A 32 45.38 64.45 -72.69
C ASN A 32 46.09 63.13 -72.42
N ILE A 33 47.29 63.15 -71.84
CA ILE A 33 48.00 61.92 -71.43
C ILE A 33 47.52 61.44 -70.05
N TYR A 34 46.69 62.22 -69.33
CA TYR A 34 46.31 61.92 -67.94
C TYR A 34 44.80 61.75 -67.69
N ILE A 35 43.95 61.69 -68.71
CA ILE A 35 42.49 61.62 -68.49
C ILE A 35 41.97 60.16 -68.54
N GLN A 36 42.53 59.29 -69.41
CA GLN A 36 42.03 57.91 -69.52
C GLN A 36 42.63 56.93 -68.47
N GLY A 37 43.84 57.23 -67.96
CA GLY A 37 44.49 56.45 -66.90
C GLY A 37 43.87 56.67 -65.51
N LEU A 38 43.47 57.92 -65.19
CA LEU A 38 42.80 58.24 -63.94
C LEU A 38 41.43 57.54 -63.82
N ASP A 39 40.68 57.49 -64.91
CA ASP A 39 39.39 56.79 -64.94
C ASP A 39 39.59 55.28 -64.72
N SER A 40 40.56 54.63 -65.39
CA SER A 40 40.83 53.20 -65.21
C SER A 40 41.34 52.83 -63.80
N VAL A 41 42.17 53.69 -63.19
CA VAL A 41 42.66 53.49 -61.81
C VAL A 41 41.54 53.69 -60.79
N SER A 42 40.63 54.64 -61.05
CA SER A 42 39.42 54.82 -60.23
C SER A 42 38.46 53.64 -60.36
N GLN A 43 38.34 53.06 -61.56
CA GLN A 43 37.49 51.90 -61.84
C GLN A 43 38.00 50.65 -61.14
N LEU A 44 39.30 50.35 -61.25
CA LEU A 44 39.96 49.26 -60.53
C LEU A 44 39.91 49.46 -59.02
N SER A 45 40.07 50.70 -58.52
CA SER A 45 39.93 50.97 -57.08
C SER A 45 38.52 50.72 -56.57
N ASN A 46 37.50 51.08 -57.37
CA ASN A 46 36.10 50.79 -57.05
C ASN A 46 35.83 49.28 -57.06
N GLU A 47 36.38 48.55 -58.03
CA GLU A 47 36.25 47.10 -58.13
C GLU A 47 36.96 46.39 -56.97
N ILE A 48 38.16 46.82 -56.59
CA ILE A 48 38.88 46.33 -55.40
C ILE A 48 38.08 46.64 -54.11
N ARG A 49 37.44 47.81 -54.01
CA ARG A 49 36.58 48.15 -52.86
C ARG A 49 35.36 47.23 -52.80
N VAL A 50 34.67 47.01 -53.91
CA VAL A 50 33.51 46.11 -54.00
C VAL A 50 33.92 44.68 -53.70
N LEU A 51 35.00 44.17 -54.28
CA LEU A 51 35.52 42.83 -54.00
C LEU A 51 35.94 42.67 -52.53
N LYS A 52 36.48 43.71 -51.89
CA LYS A 52 36.76 43.70 -50.45
C LYS A 52 35.47 43.64 -49.62
N GLU A 53 34.46 44.42 -50.00
CA GLU A 53 33.13 44.39 -49.36
C GLU A 53 32.48 43.00 -49.52
N GLU A 54 32.56 42.39 -50.71
CA GLU A 54 32.07 41.03 -50.96
C GLU A 54 32.86 39.98 -50.18
N ASN A 55 34.18 40.10 -50.09
CA ASN A 55 35.00 39.16 -49.33
C ASN A 55 34.66 39.22 -47.83
N LEU A 56 34.48 40.43 -47.29
CA LEU A 56 34.01 40.62 -45.91
C LEU A 56 32.60 40.05 -45.71
N ALA A 57 31.69 40.24 -46.67
CA ALA A 57 30.34 39.68 -46.61
C ALA A 57 30.35 38.14 -46.65
N LEU A 58 31.18 37.54 -47.52
CA LEU A 58 31.37 36.08 -47.57
C LEU A 58 31.98 35.53 -46.29
N GLN A 59 32.95 36.23 -45.72
CA GLN A 59 33.58 35.83 -44.47
C GLN A 59 32.59 35.89 -43.30
N ALA A 60 31.74 36.92 -43.24
CA ALA A 60 30.63 37.00 -42.29
C ALA A 60 29.59 35.88 -42.51
N HIS A 61 29.29 35.55 -43.77
CA HIS A 61 28.34 34.49 -44.10
C HIS A 61 28.87 33.10 -43.75
N LEU A 62 30.17 32.85 -43.93
CA LEU A 62 30.83 31.61 -43.50
C LEU A 62 30.84 31.50 -41.97
N GLN A 63 31.14 32.58 -41.26
CA GLN A 63 31.09 32.61 -39.81
C GLN A 63 29.68 32.30 -39.29
N ALA A 64 28.64 32.95 -39.84
CA ALA A 64 27.25 32.64 -39.49
C ALA A 64 26.86 31.19 -39.82
N SER A 65 27.39 30.61 -40.91
CA SER A 65 27.17 29.19 -41.22
C SER A 65 27.86 28.23 -40.24
N SER A 66 29.01 28.62 -39.68
CA SER A 66 29.70 27.87 -38.64
C SER A 66 28.90 27.88 -37.34
N ASP A 67 28.46 29.07 -36.92
CA ASP A 67 27.69 29.25 -35.68
C ASP A 67 26.36 28.46 -35.73
N THR A 68 25.66 28.50 -36.87
CA THR A 68 24.43 27.71 -37.06
C THR A 68 24.68 26.19 -37.08
N CYS A 69 25.84 25.73 -37.54
CA CYS A 69 26.24 24.33 -37.46
C CYS A 69 26.48 23.90 -36.00
N GLU A 70 27.17 24.73 -35.22
CA GLU A 70 27.42 24.48 -33.79
C GLU A 70 26.12 24.46 -32.98
N GLU A 71 25.20 25.38 -33.23
CA GLU A 71 23.87 25.38 -32.63
C GLU A 71 23.10 24.09 -32.98
N ALA A 72 23.16 23.65 -34.23
CA ALA A 72 22.52 22.41 -34.66
C ALA A 72 23.12 21.17 -33.95
N GLU A 73 24.44 21.14 -33.72
CA GLU A 73 25.07 20.07 -32.95
C GLU A 73 24.70 20.09 -31.47
N GLN A 74 24.62 21.27 -30.85
CA GLN A 74 24.18 21.44 -29.46
C GLN A 74 22.73 20.96 -29.31
N LEU A 75 21.83 21.33 -30.23
CA LEU A 75 20.46 20.86 -30.24
C LEU A 75 20.38 19.33 -30.38
N ARG A 76 21.20 18.71 -31.25
CA ARG A 76 21.27 17.23 -31.36
C ARG A 76 21.68 16.59 -30.03
N LYS A 77 22.68 17.14 -29.33
CA LYS A 77 23.12 16.64 -28.01
C LYS A 77 22.00 16.76 -26.97
N VAL A 78 21.29 17.88 -26.93
CA VAL A 78 20.13 18.07 -26.02
C VAL A 78 19.00 17.08 -26.34
N VAL A 79 18.72 16.83 -27.62
CA VAL A 79 17.69 15.86 -28.03
C VAL A 79 18.07 14.43 -27.61
N VAL A 80 19.32 14.02 -27.80
CA VAL A 80 19.79 12.68 -27.40
C VAL A 80 19.73 12.49 -25.89
N THR A 81 20.21 13.47 -25.12
CA THR A 81 20.16 13.41 -23.65
C THR A 81 18.73 13.48 -23.12
N GLY A 82 17.85 14.28 -23.74
CA GLY A 82 16.42 14.31 -23.46
C GLY A 82 15.75 12.97 -23.72
N ARG A 83 16.10 12.28 -24.83
CA ARG A 83 15.59 10.95 -25.15
C ARG A 83 16.02 9.89 -24.15
N ALA A 84 17.27 9.95 -23.66
CA ALA A 84 17.75 9.04 -22.63
C ALA A 84 17.00 9.23 -21.29
N ARG A 85 16.78 10.49 -20.88
CA ARG A 85 15.97 10.80 -19.67
C ARG A 85 14.52 10.34 -19.80
N LEU A 86 13.91 10.52 -20.98
CA LEU A 86 12.56 10.00 -21.24
C LEU A 86 12.53 8.47 -21.12
N LYS A 87 13.51 7.77 -21.70
CA LYS A 87 13.61 6.31 -21.58
C LYS A 87 13.75 5.83 -20.14
N GLN A 88 14.54 6.55 -19.33
CA GLN A 88 14.67 6.25 -17.91
C GLN A 88 13.34 6.43 -17.16
N ALA A 89 12.64 7.54 -17.39
CA ALA A 89 11.34 7.80 -16.77
C ALA A 89 10.26 6.78 -17.21
N GLU A 90 10.29 6.30 -18.46
CA GLU A 90 9.42 5.22 -18.94
C GLU A 90 9.66 3.91 -18.16
N LEU A 91 10.91 3.55 -17.89
CA LEU A 91 11.25 2.35 -17.12
C LEU A 91 10.80 2.48 -15.65
N GLU A 92 11.02 3.63 -15.04
CA GLU A 92 10.56 3.92 -13.67
C GLU A 92 9.03 3.86 -13.57
N ALA A 93 8.30 4.40 -14.55
CA ALA A 93 6.85 4.32 -14.61
C ALA A 93 6.34 2.88 -14.70
N GLU A 94 6.99 2.02 -15.50
CA GLU A 94 6.63 0.60 -15.56
C GLU A 94 6.97 -0.16 -14.27
N GLN A 95 8.06 0.19 -13.57
CA GLN A 95 8.37 -0.37 -12.25
C GLN A 95 7.30 -0.02 -11.22
N TRP A 96 6.90 1.26 -11.14
CA TRP A 96 5.83 1.70 -10.23
C TRP A 96 4.48 1.04 -10.55
N LYS A 97 4.19 0.81 -11.83
CA LYS A 97 2.99 0.10 -12.27
C LYS A 97 3.00 -1.38 -11.92
N GLU A 98 4.16 -2.03 -11.96
CA GLU A 98 4.31 -3.42 -11.47
C GLU A 98 4.12 -3.49 -9.96
N GLU A 99 4.75 -2.58 -9.22
CA GLU A 99 4.63 -2.53 -7.75
C GLU A 99 3.19 -2.26 -7.32
N LEU A 100 2.50 -1.34 -7.99
CA LEU A 100 1.08 -1.11 -7.75
C LEU A 100 0.24 -2.37 -7.99
N ARG A 101 0.52 -3.14 -9.04
CA ARG A 101 -0.16 -4.42 -9.30
C ARG A 101 0.11 -5.43 -8.20
N ARG A 102 1.34 -5.57 -7.74
CA ARG A 102 1.71 -6.48 -6.63
C ARG A 102 1.03 -6.11 -5.32
N LEU A 103 1.01 -4.82 -4.98
CA LEU A 103 0.31 -4.34 -3.78
C LEU A 103 -1.20 -4.55 -3.89
N GLN A 104 -1.77 -4.38 -5.09
CA GLN A 104 -3.19 -4.64 -5.32
C GLN A 104 -3.54 -6.13 -5.16
N THR A 105 -2.74 -7.04 -5.71
CA THR A 105 -2.96 -8.49 -5.54
C THR A 105 -2.81 -8.89 -4.08
N HIS A 106 -1.78 -8.37 -3.39
CA HIS A 106 -1.58 -8.66 -1.97
C HIS A 106 -2.74 -8.14 -1.09
N SER A 107 -3.24 -6.94 -1.37
CA SER A 107 -4.41 -6.38 -0.68
C SER A 107 -5.67 -7.22 -0.92
N GLN A 108 -5.87 -7.72 -2.14
CA GLN A 108 -6.98 -8.61 -2.46
C GLN A 108 -6.87 -9.96 -1.73
N GLU A 109 -5.68 -10.56 -1.70
CA GLU A 109 -5.40 -11.81 -0.97
C GLU A 109 -5.61 -11.64 0.54
N GLN A 110 -5.10 -10.56 1.12
CA GLN A 110 -5.35 -10.22 2.53
C GLN A 110 -6.85 -10.05 2.80
N GLY A 111 -7.57 -9.36 1.91
CA GLY A 111 -9.03 -9.21 2.00
C GLY A 111 -9.76 -10.56 2.00
N GLN A 112 -9.33 -11.50 1.15
CA GLN A 112 -9.88 -12.86 1.10
C GLN A 112 -9.56 -13.64 2.38
N GLN A 113 -8.32 -13.59 2.88
CA GLN A 113 -7.92 -14.26 4.12
C GLN A 113 -8.74 -13.75 5.32
N ILE A 114 -8.91 -12.43 5.43
CA ILE A 114 -9.74 -11.83 6.48
C ILE A 114 -11.19 -12.30 6.38
N HIS A 115 -11.73 -12.41 5.15
CA HIS A 115 -13.08 -12.93 4.96
C HIS A 115 -13.20 -14.39 5.42
N THR A 116 -12.25 -15.26 5.04
CA THR A 116 -12.21 -16.66 5.46
C THR A 116 -12.12 -16.80 6.97
N LEU A 117 -11.19 -16.08 7.61
CA LEU A 117 -11.04 -16.10 9.08
C LEU A 117 -12.30 -15.60 9.80
N ARG A 118 -12.99 -14.59 9.25
CA ARG A 118 -14.28 -14.14 9.80
C ARG A 118 -15.36 -15.21 9.71
N GLN A 119 -15.41 -15.95 8.61
CA GLN A 119 -16.35 -17.05 8.41
C GLN A 119 -16.04 -18.22 9.36
N GLU A 120 -14.77 -18.62 9.48
CA GLU A 120 -14.33 -19.66 10.41
C GLU A 120 -14.65 -19.29 11.86
N ARG A 121 -14.39 -18.04 12.26
CA ARG A 121 -14.74 -17.55 13.59
C ARG A 121 -16.25 -17.60 13.82
N GLN A 122 -17.06 -17.23 12.82
CA GLN A 122 -18.52 -17.31 12.93
C GLN A 122 -18.99 -18.77 13.09
N ASN A 123 -18.48 -19.69 12.27
CA ASN A 123 -18.80 -21.11 12.35
C ASN A 123 -18.37 -21.71 13.70
N SER A 124 -17.20 -21.33 14.20
CA SER A 124 -16.70 -21.75 15.52
C SER A 124 -17.60 -21.21 16.64
N HIS A 125 -18.02 -19.95 16.54
CA HIS A 125 -18.94 -19.35 17.50
C HIS A 125 -20.32 -20.04 17.50
N GLU A 126 -20.86 -20.38 16.33
CA GLU A 126 -22.11 -21.13 16.22
C GLU A 126 -22.01 -22.54 16.83
N LYS A 127 -20.90 -23.25 16.58
CA LYS A 127 -20.62 -24.55 17.22
C LYS A 127 -20.50 -24.42 18.73
N ASN A 128 -19.76 -23.42 19.21
CA ASN A 128 -19.61 -23.17 20.64
C ASN A 128 -20.96 -22.88 21.29
N ASN A 129 -21.79 -22.03 20.67
CA ASN A 129 -23.15 -21.78 21.13
C ASN A 129 -23.96 -23.08 21.16
N SER A 130 -23.93 -23.91 20.12
CA SER A 130 -24.65 -25.21 20.12
C SER A 130 -24.22 -26.11 21.27
N LEU A 131 -22.91 -26.26 21.49
CA LEU A 131 -22.36 -27.06 22.59
C LEU A 131 -22.73 -26.47 23.96
N GLN A 132 -22.71 -25.15 24.11
CA GLN A 132 -23.11 -24.48 25.35
C GLN A 132 -24.59 -24.78 25.70
N HIS A 133 -25.46 -24.82 24.69
CA HIS A 133 -26.86 -25.19 24.89
C HIS A 133 -27.00 -26.67 25.24
N GLU A 134 -26.23 -27.56 24.60
CA GLU A 134 -26.21 -29.00 24.92
C GLU A 134 -25.75 -29.25 26.36
N VAL A 135 -24.68 -28.59 26.80
CA VAL A 135 -24.21 -28.63 28.20
C VAL A 135 -25.31 -28.16 29.16
N SER A 136 -26.01 -27.07 28.82
CA SER A 136 -27.12 -26.56 29.65
C SER A 136 -28.25 -27.58 29.78
N LEU A 137 -28.58 -28.29 28.70
CA LEU A 137 -29.59 -29.35 28.69
C LEU A 137 -29.17 -30.54 29.55
N LEU A 138 -27.94 -31.03 29.38
CA LEU A 138 -27.39 -32.13 30.19
C LEU A 138 -27.35 -31.77 31.68
N GLN A 139 -27.02 -30.51 31.99
CA GLN A 139 -27.03 -30.02 33.36
C GLN A 139 -28.44 -29.99 33.95
N GLN A 140 -29.44 -29.59 33.17
CA GLN A 140 -30.84 -29.66 33.58
C GLN A 140 -31.28 -31.11 33.87
N GLN A 141 -30.95 -32.05 32.98
CA GLN A 141 -31.26 -33.47 33.16
C GLN A 141 -30.62 -34.05 34.43
N LEU A 142 -29.39 -33.65 34.73
CA LEU A 142 -28.69 -34.09 35.94
C LEU A 142 -29.34 -33.51 37.22
N CYS A 143 -29.84 -32.27 37.18
CA CYS A 143 -30.61 -31.70 38.29
C CYS A 143 -31.93 -32.46 38.50
N GLU A 144 -32.68 -32.72 37.43
CA GLU A 144 -33.93 -33.50 37.49
C GLU A 144 -33.69 -34.92 38.03
N SER A 145 -32.60 -35.58 37.61
CA SER A 145 -32.21 -36.88 38.15
C SER A 145 -31.88 -36.85 39.65
N ARG A 146 -31.26 -35.76 40.14
CA ARG A 146 -30.96 -35.59 41.57
C ARG A 146 -32.22 -35.37 42.40
N GLU A 147 -33.15 -34.55 41.91
CA GLU A 147 -34.45 -34.33 42.56
C GLU A 147 -35.26 -35.63 42.63
N LEU A 148 -35.23 -36.43 41.55
CA LEU A 148 -35.86 -37.74 41.52
C LEU A 148 -35.26 -38.69 42.58
N LEU A 149 -33.93 -38.75 42.69
CA LEU A 149 -33.25 -39.56 43.69
C LEU A 149 -33.62 -39.15 45.12
N HIS A 150 -33.71 -37.85 45.40
CA HIS A 150 -34.14 -37.36 46.71
C HIS A 150 -35.62 -37.71 47.01
N SER A 151 -36.50 -37.65 46.01
CA SER A 151 -37.89 -38.09 46.15
C SER A 151 -37.99 -39.60 46.42
N LEU A 152 -37.19 -40.41 45.75
CA LEU A 152 -37.12 -41.85 45.99
C LEU A 152 -36.57 -42.19 47.38
N GLN A 153 -35.54 -41.48 47.83
CA GLN A 153 -34.98 -41.65 49.18
C GLN A 153 -35.99 -41.30 50.27
N SER A 154 -36.77 -40.22 50.11
CA SER A 154 -37.81 -39.87 51.08
C SER A 154 -38.96 -40.87 51.09
N GLU A 155 -39.35 -41.40 49.92
CA GLU A 155 -40.34 -42.48 49.82
C GLU A 155 -39.85 -43.74 50.55
N LEU A 156 -38.62 -44.19 50.30
CA LEU A 156 -38.02 -45.33 51.02
C LEU A 156 -38.00 -45.10 52.53
N GLN A 157 -37.66 -43.89 52.98
CA GLN A 157 -37.66 -43.55 54.39
C GLN A 157 -39.06 -43.63 55.02
N VAL A 158 -40.11 -43.23 54.28
CA VAL A 158 -41.50 -43.38 54.73
C VAL A 158 -41.90 -44.85 54.78
N TYR A 159 -41.54 -45.64 53.75
CA TYR A 159 -41.75 -47.09 53.74
C TYR A 159 -41.10 -47.78 54.95
N ASP A 160 -39.83 -47.46 55.26
CA ASP A 160 -39.13 -48.02 56.41
C ASP A 160 -39.80 -47.66 57.73
N ARG A 161 -40.30 -46.42 57.88
CA ARG A 161 -41.04 -45.99 59.09
C ARG A 161 -42.36 -46.74 59.25
N VAL A 162 -43.12 -46.94 58.17
CA VAL A 162 -44.39 -47.69 58.20
C VAL A 162 -44.14 -49.19 58.47
N CYS A 163 -43.10 -49.77 57.88
CA CYS A 163 -42.66 -51.14 58.13
C CYS A 163 -42.08 -51.33 59.55
N ALA A 164 -41.43 -50.33 60.12
CA ALA A 164 -40.93 -50.35 61.50
C ALA A 164 -42.08 -50.22 62.51
N ASN A 165 -43.06 -49.35 62.26
CA ASN A 165 -44.24 -49.18 63.12
C ASN A 165 -45.15 -50.42 63.17
N THR A 166 -45.16 -51.24 62.12
CA THR A 166 -45.89 -52.52 62.10
C THR A 166 -45.15 -53.64 62.83
N LYS A 167 -43.83 -53.55 62.99
CA LYS A 167 -43.00 -54.48 63.79
C LYS A 167 -42.82 -54.05 65.25
N GLY A 168 -43.12 -52.78 65.58
CA GLY A 168 -42.83 -52.15 66.86
C GLY A 168 -43.91 -52.23 67.95
N ASN A 169 -44.99 -53.00 67.77
CA ASN A 169 -46.02 -53.17 68.81
C ASN A 169 -46.01 -54.59 69.40
N PRO A 170 -45.32 -54.85 70.54
CA PRO A 170 -45.38 -56.12 71.26
C PRO A 170 -46.50 -56.16 72.32
N GLY A 171 -47.60 -55.43 72.12
CA GLY A 171 -48.80 -55.51 72.96
C GLY A 171 -49.93 -56.20 72.20
N TYR A 172 -50.45 -57.30 72.75
CA TYR A 172 -51.52 -58.17 72.23
C TYR A 172 -51.07 -59.33 71.33
N ARG A 173 -50.55 -60.38 71.99
CA ARG A 173 -50.75 -61.76 71.53
C ARG A 173 -52.23 -62.12 71.69
N CYS A 174 -52.85 -62.64 70.63
CA CYS A 174 -53.82 -63.73 70.73
C CYS A 174 -53.49 -64.75 69.64
N GLU A 175 -53.39 -66.01 70.05
CA GLU A 175 -52.93 -67.15 69.27
C GLU A 175 -53.87 -67.52 68.12
N GLY A 176 -53.27 -68.00 67.03
CA GLY A 176 -53.98 -68.68 65.95
C GLY A 176 -53.05 -68.96 64.78
N GLN A 177 -52.66 -70.23 64.59
CA GLN A 177 -51.97 -70.74 63.41
C GLN A 177 -52.58 -70.23 62.09
N TYR A 178 -51.73 -69.85 61.14
CA TYR A 178 -51.58 -70.36 59.76
C TYR A 178 -50.76 -69.35 58.97
N GLY A 179 -49.85 -69.84 58.13
CA GLY A 179 -48.90 -69.00 57.38
C GLY A 179 -49.60 -67.94 56.54
N GLY A 180 -49.14 -66.70 56.65
CA GLY A 180 -49.61 -65.58 55.86
C GLY A 180 -48.93 -64.28 56.32
N VAL A 181 -48.22 -63.66 55.39
CA VAL A 181 -47.53 -62.36 55.50
C VAL A 181 -48.38 -61.32 56.25
N PRO A 182 -47.81 -60.41 57.07
CA PRO A 182 -48.58 -59.32 57.66
C PRO A 182 -49.04 -58.39 56.54
N ALA A 183 -50.31 -58.46 56.17
CA ALA A 183 -50.91 -57.53 55.24
C ALA A 183 -50.94 -56.14 55.89
N LEU A 184 -50.30 -55.16 55.23
CA LEU A 184 -50.58 -53.75 55.51
C LEU A 184 -52.09 -53.48 55.35
N PRO A 185 -52.65 -52.47 56.04
CA PRO A 185 -54.02 -52.04 55.79
C PRO A 185 -54.22 -51.80 54.29
N VAL A 186 -55.15 -52.53 53.67
CA VAL A 186 -55.36 -52.58 52.21
C VAL A 186 -55.51 -51.17 51.61
N GLU A 187 -56.20 -50.26 52.31
CA GLU A 187 -56.38 -48.86 51.91
C GLU A 187 -55.07 -48.05 51.81
N LEU A 188 -54.06 -48.34 52.65
CA LEU A 188 -52.76 -47.67 52.58
C LEU A 188 -51.90 -48.25 51.44
N GLY A 189 -52.06 -49.54 51.15
CA GLY A 189 -51.43 -50.18 49.98
C GLY A 189 -51.99 -49.65 48.66
N GLU A 190 -53.30 -49.44 48.60
CA GLU A 190 -53.99 -48.84 47.45
C GLU A 190 -53.56 -47.37 47.25
N LEU A 191 -53.56 -46.55 48.32
CA LEU A 191 -53.10 -45.16 48.26
C LEU A 191 -51.63 -45.03 47.85
N LEU A 192 -50.75 -45.89 48.37
CA LEU A 192 -49.34 -45.93 47.95
C LEU A 192 -49.18 -46.38 46.50
N GLY A 193 -50.02 -47.31 46.03
CA GLY A 193 -50.08 -47.75 44.63
C GLY A 193 -50.53 -46.62 43.69
N GLU A 194 -51.54 -45.85 44.10
CA GLU A 194 -52.03 -44.68 43.37
C GLU A 194 -51.00 -43.56 43.31
N VAL A 195 -50.36 -43.24 44.44
CA VAL A 195 -49.27 -42.24 44.50
C VAL A 195 -48.10 -42.65 43.60
N ARG A 196 -47.77 -43.95 43.55
CA ARG A 196 -46.74 -44.48 42.64
C ARG A 196 -47.14 -44.38 41.17
N SER A 197 -48.39 -44.67 40.81
CA SER A 197 -48.88 -44.54 39.43
C SER A 197 -48.94 -43.08 38.99
N LEU A 198 -49.43 -42.17 39.83
CA LEU A 198 -49.44 -40.73 39.58
C LEU A 198 -48.03 -40.18 39.38
N ARG A 199 -47.04 -40.65 40.15
CA ARG A 199 -45.64 -40.28 39.94
C ARG A 199 -45.07 -40.84 38.63
N ALA A 200 -45.35 -42.09 38.29
CA ALA A 200 -44.90 -42.68 37.02
C ALA A 200 -45.48 -41.93 35.82
N GLN A 201 -46.73 -41.47 35.91
CA GLN A 201 -47.36 -40.61 34.93
C GLN A 201 -46.72 -39.22 34.87
N LEU A 202 -46.47 -38.59 36.02
CA LEU A 202 -45.82 -37.27 36.05
C LEU A 202 -44.39 -37.33 35.49
N GLN A 203 -43.63 -38.37 35.82
CA GLN A 203 -42.30 -38.60 35.26
C GLN A 203 -42.34 -38.80 33.74
N SER A 204 -43.30 -39.58 33.22
CA SER A 204 -43.46 -39.75 31.77
C SER A 204 -43.85 -38.43 31.10
N SER A 205 -44.74 -37.65 31.71
CA SER A 205 -45.13 -36.32 31.21
C SER A 205 -43.99 -35.30 31.20
N VAL A 206 -43.15 -35.27 32.25
CA VAL A 206 -41.96 -34.41 32.31
C VAL A 206 -40.94 -34.83 31.25
N GLN A 207 -40.75 -36.14 31.05
CA GLN A 207 -39.85 -36.66 30.03
C GLN A 207 -40.36 -36.37 28.60
N GLU A 208 -41.66 -36.49 28.35
CA GLU A 208 -42.26 -36.12 27.06
C GLU A 208 -42.17 -34.61 26.82
N ASN A 209 -42.36 -33.79 27.86
CA ASN A 209 -42.22 -32.34 27.78
C ASN A 209 -40.77 -31.92 27.51
N SER A 210 -39.78 -32.60 28.09
CA SER A 210 -38.37 -32.33 27.83
C SER A 210 -37.97 -32.68 26.40
N VAL A 211 -38.47 -33.79 25.85
CA VAL A 211 -38.28 -34.17 24.43
C VAL A 211 -38.96 -33.18 23.49
N LEU A 212 -40.19 -32.75 23.78
CA LEU A 212 -40.89 -31.74 22.99
C LEU A 212 -40.15 -30.40 22.99
N LYS A 213 -39.64 -29.97 24.15
CA LYS A 213 -38.85 -28.75 24.29
C LYS A 213 -37.53 -28.84 23.52
N GLN A 214 -36.90 -30.01 23.51
CA GLN A 214 -35.70 -30.27 22.72
C GLN A 214 -35.99 -30.27 21.20
N LEU A 215 -37.13 -30.81 20.78
CA LEU A 215 -37.55 -30.84 19.37
C LEU A 215 -37.91 -29.44 18.85
N GLU A 216 -38.61 -28.64 19.65
CA GLU A 216 -38.96 -27.26 19.29
C GLU A 216 -37.73 -26.35 19.23
N LEU A 217 -36.75 -26.59 20.11
CA LEU A 217 -35.47 -25.91 20.06
C LEU A 217 -34.65 -26.31 18.83
N HIS A 218 -34.61 -27.60 18.48
CA HIS A 218 -33.96 -28.10 17.27
C HIS A 218 -34.57 -27.47 16.02
N LYS A 219 -35.90 -27.41 15.95
CA LYS A 219 -36.64 -26.72 14.89
C LYS A 219 -36.32 -25.22 14.82
N HIS A 220 -36.13 -24.56 15.97
CA HIS A 220 -35.76 -23.14 16.01
C HIS A 220 -34.31 -22.90 15.52
N LEU A 221 -33.39 -23.83 15.79
CA LEU A 221 -32.03 -23.81 15.27
C LEU A 221 -32.00 -24.07 13.76
N GLU A 222 -32.78 -25.03 13.26
CA GLU A 222 -32.94 -25.29 11.82
C GLU A 222 -33.55 -24.09 11.09
N GLN A 223 -34.55 -23.41 11.67
CA GLN A 223 -35.13 -22.20 11.09
C GLN A 223 -34.14 -21.04 11.04
N LYS A 224 -33.28 -20.89 12.05
CA LYS A 224 -32.20 -19.88 12.04
C LYS A 224 -31.11 -20.20 11.00
N LEU A 225 -30.83 -21.48 10.76
CA LEU A 225 -29.90 -21.93 9.71
C LEU A 225 -30.53 -21.84 8.30
N GLY A 226 -31.83 -22.14 8.15
CA GLY A 226 -32.56 -22.09 6.88
C GLY A 226 -32.88 -20.67 6.39
N ALA A 227 -32.98 -19.69 7.30
CA ALA A 227 -33.18 -18.27 6.95
C ALA A 227 -31.93 -17.64 6.28
N GLY A 228 -30.75 -18.25 6.45
CA GLY A 228 -29.50 -17.81 5.80
C GLY A 228 -29.32 -18.31 4.36
N VAL A 229 -29.96 -19.43 3.99
CA VAL A 229 -29.76 -20.09 2.68
C VAL A 229 -30.78 -19.63 1.63
N HIS A 230 -31.96 -19.18 2.03
CA HIS A 230 -32.99 -18.63 1.11
C HIS A 230 -32.89 -17.12 0.83
N ARG A 231 -31.76 -16.47 1.18
CA ARG A 231 -31.42 -15.12 0.68
C ARG A 231 -30.28 -15.14 -0.35
N GLY A 232 -30.01 -16.32 -0.92
CA GLY A 232 -28.84 -16.55 -1.76
C GLY A 232 -29.12 -17.04 -3.17
N VAL A 233 -30.37 -17.16 -3.64
CA VAL A 233 -30.63 -17.57 -5.04
C VAL A 233 -31.93 -16.95 -5.59
N GLY A 234 -31.78 -15.98 -6.49
CA GLY A 234 -32.72 -15.66 -7.57
C GLY A 234 -33.85 -14.67 -7.26
N GLY A 235 -33.82 -13.48 -7.88
CA GLY A 235 -35.03 -12.65 -8.05
C GLY A 235 -34.79 -11.15 -8.17
N ILE A 236 -34.94 -10.63 -9.38
CA ILE A 236 -34.89 -9.23 -9.79
C ILE A 236 -36.08 -8.45 -9.18
N GLY A 237 -35.83 -7.25 -8.63
CA GLY A 237 -36.82 -6.16 -8.56
C GLY A 237 -37.10 -5.54 -7.18
N GLY A 238 -36.70 -4.27 -7.03
CA GLY A 238 -37.53 -3.19 -6.42
C GLY A 238 -37.73 -3.10 -4.91
N MET A 239 -37.28 -1.96 -4.35
CA MET A 239 -37.74 -1.26 -3.12
C MET A 239 -37.52 -1.98 -1.77
N GLU A 240 -37.19 -1.37 -0.64
CA GLU A 240 -36.67 -0.09 -0.12
C GLU A 240 -36.19 -0.48 1.32
N PRO A 241 -35.10 0.05 1.89
CA PRO A 241 -34.78 -0.18 3.32
C PRO A 241 -35.55 0.79 4.23
N PRO A 242 -36.07 0.37 5.40
CA PRO A 242 -36.65 1.28 6.37
C PRO A 242 -35.53 2.10 7.05
N ARG A 243 -35.64 3.43 6.91
CA ARG A 243 -34.86 4.46 7.62
C ARG A 243 -35.08 4.32 9.14
N THR A 244 -34.08 4.54 10.00
CA THR A 244 -33.63 5.85 10.53
C THR A 244 -32.37 5.66 11.43
N PRO A 245 -31.69 6.72 11.93
CA PRO A 245 -31.34 7.99 11.32
C PRO A 245 -29.80 8.23 11.28
N SER A 246 -29.43 9.14 10.38
CA SER A 246 -28.11 9.51 9.89
C SER A 246 -27.14 10.12 10.90
N LEU A 247 -25.84 9.94 10.65
CA LEU A 247 -24.84 11.03 10.55
C LEU A 247 -23.64 10.55 9.71
N SER A 248 -23.63 10.87 8.42
CA SER A 248 -22.43 11.06 7.59
C SER A 248 -22.86 11.65 6.26
N ALA A 249 -22.68 12.96 6.12
CA ALA A 249 -22.97 13.70 4.92
C ALA A 249 -21.70 13.83 4.06
N LEU A 250 -21.90 13.70 2.75
CA LEU A 250 -21.02 14.10 1.64
C LEU A 250 -19.81 13.16 1.47
N THR A 251 -19.73 12.33 0.43
CA THR A 251 -19.56 12.79 -0.95
C THR A 251 -20.18 11.82 -1.96
N ALA A 252 -20.96 12.35 -2.90
CA ALA A 252 -21.30 11.68 -4.14
C ALA A 252 -21.14 12.68 -5.28
N SER A 253 -20.38 12.30 -6.30
CA SER A 253 -20.62 12.72 -7.67
C SER A 253 -20.00 11.69 -8.61
N PRO A 254 -20.80 11.06 -9.49
CA PRO A 254 -20.29 10.25 -10.59
C PRO A 254 -20.20 11.09 -11.88
N GLN A 255 -19.41 10.56 -12.82
CA GLN A 255 -19.36 10.90 -14.25
C GLN A 255 -18.72 12.25 -14.63
N ARG A 256 -17.52 12.19 -15.21
CA ARG A 256 -17.32 12.31 -16.67
C ARG A 256 -15.98 11.70 -17.08
N ASP A 257 -16.07 10.59 -17.81
CA ASP A 257 -15.00 10.13 -18.67
C ASP A 257 -15.08 10.82 -20.05
N SER A 258 -13.90 10.94 -20.66
CA SER A 258 -13.63 11.23 -22.07
C SER A 258 -13.81 12.68 -22.51
N LEU A 259 -12.69 13.35 -22.79
CA LEU A 259 -12.30 13.75 -24.16
C LEU A 259 -10.99 14.58 -24.15
N TYR A 260 -10.08 14.21 -25.07
CA TYR A 260 -8.89 14.95 -25.57
C TYR A 260 -7.51 14.71 -24.95
N ARG A 261 -6.87 13.67 -25.51
CA ARG A 261 -5.52 13.64 -26.10
C ARG A 261 -5.02 15.01 -26.62
N ARG A 262 -3.98 15.59 -26.00
CA ARG A 262 -2.86 16.38 -26.59
C ARG A 262 -1.78 16.61 -25.51
N GLN A 263 -0.66 15.89 -25.50
CA GLN A 263 0.66 16.19 -26.09
C GLN A 263 1.35 17.51 -25.65
N LEU A 264 2.47 17.29 -24.92
CA LEU A 264 3.79 17.95 -24.91
C LEU A 264 4.02 19.35 -24.27
N LEU A 265 4.82 19.31 -23.18
CA LEU A 265 6.09 20.02 -22.88
C LEU A 265 6.14 21.55 -22.75
N HIS A 266 6.42 22.00 -21.52
CA HIS A 266 7.62 22.72 -21.03
C HIS A 266 7.27 23.17 -19.57
N ASP A 267 8.09 23.00 -18.53
CA ASP A 267 9.35 23.70 -18.27
C ASP A 267 9.98 23.18 -16.93
N PRO A 268 11.02 23.81 -16.34
CA PRO A 268 12.36 23.27 -16.13
C PRO A 268 12.58 22.68 -14.72
N ALA A 269 13.50 21.71 -14.62
CA ALA A 269 13.97 21.20 -13.34
C ALA A 269 14.95 22.20 -12.67
N PRO A 270 14.80 22.52 -11.38
CA PRO A 270 15.90 23.00 -10.55
C PRO A 270 16.58 21.82 -9.85
N SER A 271 17.90 21.79 -9.94
CA SER A 271 18.85 20.85 -9.34
C SER A 271 18.67 20.66 -7.83
N PRO A 272 19.02 19.49 -7.25
CA PRO A 272 19.02 19.29 -5.80
C PRO A 272 20.22 20.01 -5.14
N PRO A 273 20.08 20.49 -3.89
CA PRO A 273 21.14 21.21 -3.21
C PRO A 273 22.25 20.26 -2.73
N VAL A 274 23.48 20.64 -3.07
CA VAL A 274 24.72 20.20 -2.43
C VAL A 274 24.81 20.85 -1.06
N ARG A 275 24.99 20.08 0.03
CA ARG A 275 25.85 20.41 1.19
C ARG A 275 26.28 19.17 1.99
N ASP A 276 27.59 18.95 1.90
CA ASP A 276 28.58 18.73 2.96
C ASP A 276 28.63 17.45 3.83
N ILE A 277 29.85 16.93 3.81
CA ILE A 277 30.45 15.76 4.44
C ILE A 277 30.39 15.83 5.97
N GLY A 278 29.91 14.76 6.59
CA GLY A 278 30.08 14.47 8.01
C GLY A 278 30.38 12.99 8.20
N LEU A 279 31.66 12.68 8.44
CA LEU A 279 32.16 11.35 8.81
C LEU A 279 31.52 10.88 10.12
N PHE A 280 30.83 9.75 10.12
CA PHE A 280 30.89 8.81 11.25
C PHE A 280 30.91 7.36 10.75
N ASN A 281 31.83 6.64 11.38
CA ASN A 281 32.39 5.36 11.05
C ASN A 281 31.52 4.25 11.63
N CYS A 282 31.18 3.21 10.87
CA CYS A 282 30.72 1.92 11.39
C CYS A 282 31.40 0.82 10.60
N GLY A 283 32.63 0.50 11.03
CA GLY A 283 33.29 -0.73 10.64
C GLY A 283 32.56 -1.92 11.26
N SER A 284 32.06 -2.81 10.42
CA SER A 284 31.77 -4.20 10.79
C SER A 284 33.04 -5.01 10.58
N PRO A 285 33.43 -5.81 11.57
CA PRO A 285 34.22 -6.97 11.21
C PRO A 285 33.85 -8.26 11.98
N TYR A 286 34.13 -9.36 11.30
CA TYR A 286 34.28 -10.76 11.76
C TYR A 286 32.97 -11.58 11.79
N HIS A 287 32.67 -12.40 10.78
CA HIS A 287 33.40 -13.57 10.23
C HIS A 287 33.56 -14.69 11.26
N VAL A 288 32.73 -15.72 11.07
CA VAL A 288 32.77 -17.03 11.72
C VAL A 288 34.01 -17.80 11.28
N PRO A 289 34.66 -18.55 12.18
CA PRO A 289 35.29 -19.80 11.76
C PRO A 289 34.76 -20.98 12.57
N TYR A 290 34.42 -22.02 11.82
CA TYR A 290 34.32 -23.42 12.26
C TYR A 290 35.55 -23.85 13.04
N THR A 291 35.39 -24.61 14.13
CA THR A 291 36.35 -25.64 14.54
C THR A 291 35.64 -26.77 15.28
N ASP A 292 36.02 -27.99 14.92
CA ASP A 292 35.52 -29.29 15.34
C ASP A 292 36.45 -29.89 16.42
N LEU A 293 35.91 -30.83 17.21
CA LEU A 293 36.55 -31.77 18.14
C LEU A 293 37.27 -31.24 19.42
N GLU A 294 36.78 -31.66 20.60
CA GLU A 294 37.48 -32.63 21.46
C GLU A 294 36.59 -33.09 22.65
N GLU A 295 36.55 -34.41 22.87
CA GLU A 295 36.11 -35.05 24.12
C GLU A 295 37.30 -35.09 25.10
N THR A 296 37.11 -34.70 26.37
CA THR A 296 37.87 -35.28 27.50
C THR A 296 37.08 -35.12 28.82
N PRO A 297 37.00 -36.15 29.69
CA PRO A 297 36.14 -36.20 30.87
C PRO A 297 36.83 -35.70 32.15
N LEU A 298 36.10 -35.80 33.28
CA LEU A 298 36.46 -35.55 34.70
C LEU A 298 36.13 -34.11 35.15
N THR A 299 35.49 -33.81 36.28
CA THR A 299 35.48 -34.45 37.61
C THR A 299 34.21 -34.03 38.38
N ALA A 300 33.69 -34.94 39.19
CA ALA A 300 32.72 -34.64 40.23
C ALA A 300 33.27 -33.62 41.23
N ASN A 301 32.55 -32.52 41.44
CA ASN A 301 31.96 -32.13 42.73
C ASN A 301 31.53 -30.65 42.68
N ASP A 302 30.28 -30.41 43.09
CA ASP A 302 29.71 -29.13 43.54
C ASP A 302 29.26 -28.09 42.49
N LEU A 303 28.37 -28.50 41.58
CA LEU A 303 27.66 -27.57 40.68
C LEU A 303 26.15 -27.79 40.74
N ASP A 304 25.44 -26.71 41.05
CA ASP A 304 24.00 -26.56 40.93
C ASP A 304 23.56 -26.99 39.51
N PRO A 305 22.76 -28.06 39.33
CA PRO A 305 22.53 -28.70 38.02
C PRO A 305 21.69 -27.87 37.03
N HIS A 306 21.50 -26.57 37.29
CA HIS A 306 20.60 -25.69 36.54
C HIS A 306 21.28 -24.45 35.95
N SER A 307 22.55 -24.16 36.26
CA SER A 307 23.24 -22.96 35.76
C SER A 307 23.55 -22.99 34.25
N GLU A 308 23.53 -24.15 33.59
CA GLU A 308 23.74 -24.27 32.14
C GLU A 308 22.45 -24.15 31.30
N LEU A 309 21.28 -24.12 31.96
CA LEU A 309 19.96 -24.12 31.33
C LEU A 309 19.33 -22.72 31.28
N GLU A 310 20.16 -21.71 31.01
CA GLU A 310 19.73 -20.33 30.85
C GLU A 310 20.02 -19.86 29.42
N GLY A 311 18.95 -19.54 28.68
CA GLY A 311 19.07 -18.99 27.33
C GLY A 311 17.84 -18.16 27.01
N ASP A 312 18.02 -16.86 26.87
CA ASP A 312 17.03 -15.93 26.32
C ASP A 312 16.91 -16.21 24.82
N ALA A 313 15.71 -16.47 24.30
CA ALA A 313 15.51 -16.75 22.88
C ALA A 313 15.79 -15.47 22.06
N PRO A 314 16.88 -15.40 21.27
CA PRO A 314 17.30 -14.16 20.61
C PRO A 314 16.40 -13.76 19.41
N ASP A 315 15.54 -14.67 18.97
CA ASP A 315 14.92 -14.65 17.64
C ASP A 315 13.40 -14.87 17.63
N GLY A 316 12.76 -14.89 18.80
CA GLY A 316 11.31 -15.15 18.90
C GLY A 316 10.91 -16.61 18.67
N SER A 317 11.87 -17.53 18.55
CA SER A 317 11.62 -18.97 18.58
C SER A 317 11.51 -19.45 20.03
N PHE A 318 10.38 -20.06 20.38
CA PHE A 318 10.19 -20.63 21.73
C PHE A 318 11.03 -21.89 21.97
N SER A 319 11.52 -22.53 20.91
CA SER A 319 12.26 -23.80 20.99
C SER A 319 13.73 -23.54 21.28
N ASN A 320 14.20 -23.97 22.47
CA ASN A 320 15.58 -23.79 22.90
C ASN A 320 16.12 -25.10 23.50
N ARG A 321 17.26 -25.60 23.00
CA ARG A 321 17.93 -26.81 23.50
C ARG A 321 18.40 -26.67 24.96
N ASN A 322 18.70 -25.46 25.38
CA ASN A 322 19.07 -25.09 26.75
C ASN A 322 17.85 -24.59 27.54
N GLY A 323 16.64 -24.74 27.00
CA GLY A 323 15.39 -24.33 27.64
C GLY A 323 15.11 -25.10 28.93
N ARG A 324 14.63 -24.38 29.93
CA ARG A 324 14.27 -24.91 31.26
C ARG A 324 12.85 -25.49 31.35
N HIS A 325 12.02 -25.28 30.33
CA HIS A 325 10.67 -25.84 30.25
C HIS A 325 10.57 -26.88 29.14
N ALA A 326 9.66 -27.85 29.27
CA ALA A 326 9.30 -28.77 28.20
C ALA A 326 7.85 -28.50 27.78
N ILE A 327 7.60 -28.42 26.48
CA ILE A 327 6.29 -28.15 25.88
C ILE A 327 5.96 -29.32 24.96
N GLY A 328 4.71 -29.79 25.02
CA GLY A 328 4.17 -30.85 24.15
C GLY A 328 2.66 -30.72 24.04
N HIS A 329 2.02 -31.56 23.24
CA HIS A 329 0.56 -31.58 23.17
C HIS A 329 -0.05 -32.05 24.49
N VAL A 330 -1.24 -31.54 24.80
CA VAL A 330 -1.98 -31.91 26.02
C VAL A 330 -2.27 -33.41 26.03
N ASP A 331 -2.62 -33.98 24.88
CA ASP A 331 -2.91 -35.42 24.74
C ASP A 331 -1.67 -36.29 25.03
N ASP A 332 -0.50 -35.88 24.54
CA ASP A 332 0.77 -36.57 24.80
C ASP A 332 1.15 -36.50 26.29
N TYR A 333 0.87 -35.36 26.94
CA TYR A 333 1.05 -35.20 28.38
C TYR A 333 0.10 -36.09 29.18
N SER A 334 -1.18 -36.15 28.80
CA SER A 334 -2.15 -37.04 29.45
C SER A 334 -1.77 -38.51 29.28
N ALA A 335 -1.31 -38.92 28.09
CA ALA A 335 -0.81 -40.28 27.84
C ALA A 335 0.46 -40.59 28.66
N LEU A 336 1.40 -39.65 28.74
CA LEU A 336 2.62 -39.78 29.53
C LEU A 336 2.28 -39.91 31.03
N GLN A 337 1.37 -39.07 31.52
CA GLN A 337 0.90 -39.13 32.89
C GLN A 337 0.24 -40.48 33.20
N GLN A 338 -0.60 -40.99 32.29
CA GLN A 338 -1.24 -42.28 32.45
C GLN A 338 -0.22 -43.42 32.53
N GLN A 339 0.75 -43.48 31.61
CA GLN A 339 1.80 -44.52 31.59
C GLN A 339 2.64 -44.50 32.88
N VAL A 340 3.00 -43.31 33.37
CA VAL A 340 3.75 -43.17 34.63
C VAL A 340 2.91 -43.64 35.83
N LEU A 341 1.61 -43.35 35.86
CA LEU A 341 0.71 -43.79 36.93
C LEU A 341 0.47 -45.31 36.90
N GLU A 342 0.28 -45.89 35.71
CA GLU A 342 0.13 -47.33 35.52
C GLU A 342 1.42 -48.08 35.91
N GLY A 343 2.59 -47.56 35.51
CA GLY A 343 3.89 -48.07 35.92
C GLY A 343 4.06 -48.03 37.44
N ARG A 344 3.70 -46.92 38.08
CA ARG A 344 3.74 -46.79 39.55
C ARG A 344 2.82 -47.80 40.24
N SER A 345 1.59 -47.97 39.76
CA SER A 345 0.64 -48.95 40.31
C SER A 345 1.15 -50.38 40.13
N LEU A 346 1.77 -50.69 38.99
CA LEU A 346 2.36 -52.00 38.72
C LEU A 346 3.52 -52.30 39.68
N VAL A 347 4.42 -51.34 39.90
CA VAL A 347 5.52 -51.46 40.87
C VAL A 347 4.97 -51.70 42.28
N GLN A 348 3.95 -50.96 42.71
CA GLN A 348 3.34 -51.14 44.01
C GLN A 348 2.69 -52.53 44.16
N ARG A 349 2.07 -53.07 43.10
CA ARG A 349 1.57 -54.46 43.09
C ARG A 349 2.68 -55.50 43.14
N MET A 350 3.80 -55.26 42.47
CA MET A 350 4.97 -56.13 42.56
C MET A 350 5.55 -56.13 43.97
N GLU A 351 5.61 -54.97 44.63
CA GLU A 351 6.08 -54.83 46.02
C GLU A 351 5.17 -55.56 47.00
N THR A 352 3.85 -55.40 46.91
CA THR A 352 2.91 -56.10 47.80
C THR A 352 2.93 -57.62 47.58
N ALA A 353 3.08 -58.08 46.33
CA ALA A 353 3.25 -59.50 46.03
C ALA A 353 4.55 -60.04 46.62
N LEU A 354 5.66 -59.30 46.53
CA LEU A 354 6.92 -59.67 47.15
C LEU A 354 6.84 -59.69 48.68
N GLN A 355 6.20 -58.70 49.31
CA GLN A 355 5.97 -58.67 50.75
C GLN A 355 5.09 -59.84 51.22
N ALA A 356 4.10 -60.24 50.42
CA ALA A 356 3.28 -61.44 50.68
C ALA A 356 4.13 -62.72 50.61
N CYS A 357 4.97 -62.87 49.58
CA CYS A 357 5.86 -64.03 49.45
C CYS A 357 6.91 -64.07 50.60
N LEU A 358 7.39 -62.92 51.09
CA LEU A 358 8.32 -62.83 52.24
C LEU A 358 7.65 -63.10 53.59
N SER A 359 6.42 -62.62 53.81
CA SER A 359 5.69 -62.83 55.07
C SER A 359 5.23 -64.28 55.24
N GLN A 360 4.88 -64.97 54.14
CA GLN A 360 4.58 -66.41 54.14
C GLN A 360 5.81 -67.26 54.54
N SER A 361 7.00 -66.87 54.07
CA SER A 361 8.26 -67.54 54.43
C SER A 361 8.65 -67.43 55.92
N MET A 362 8.09 -66.45 56.66
CA MET A 362 8.40 -66.22 58.08
C MET A 362 7.47 -66.98 59.04
N LEU A 363 6.39 -67.60 58.52
CA LEU A 363 5.34 -68.29 59.30
C LEU A 363 5.45 -69.82 59.27
N GLU A 364 6.22 -70.42 58.36
CA GLU A 364 6.39 -71.87 58.25
C GLU A 364 7.67 -72.37 58.95
N GLY A 365 7.51 -72.83 60.20
CA GLY A 365 8.45 -73.73 60.85
C GLY A 365 8.00 -75.18 60.71
N SER A 366 8.21 -75.81 59.56
CA SER A 366 8.26 -77.29 59.39
C SER A 366 8.70 -77.66 57.98
N GLN A 367 9.40 -78.79 57.90
CA GLN A 367 10.18 -79.29 56.76
C GLN A 367 9.36 -79.51 55.48
N ASP A 368 10.05 -79.35 54.33
CA ASP A 368 9.64 -79.62 52.94
C ASP A 368 8.65 -78.65 52.25
N GLN A 369 9.14 -77.47 51.85
CA GLN A 369 9.17 -77.09 50.43
C GLN A 369 9.96 -75.79 50.22
N VAL A 370 11.22 -75.95 49.83
CA VAL A 370 12.03 -74.92 49.15
C VAL A 370 11.51 -74.77 47.71
N LEU A 371 10.22 -74.50 47.56
CA LEU A 371 9.63 -74.08 46.30
C LEU A 371 9.17 -72.65 46.53
N LEU A 372 10.12 -71.70 46.41
CA LEU A 372 9.79 -70.33 46.01
C LEU A 372 8.65 -70.45 45.01
N ASP A 373 7.45 -69.98 45.38
CA ASP A 373 6.26 -70.20 44.57
C ASP A 373 6.59 -69.81 43.14
N TYR A 374 6.75 -70.82 42.29
CA TYR A 374 7.18 -70.64 40.91
C TYR A 374 6.15 -69.77 40.17
N GLY A 375 4.91 -69.73 40.69
CA GLY A 375 3.86 -68.75 40.37
C GLY A 375 4.27 -67.30 40.71
N CYS A 376 4.63 -66.99 41.96
CA CYS A 376 5.14 -65.68 42.40
C CYS A 376 6.32 -65.21 41.52
N VAL A 377 7.30 -66.08 41.25
CA VAL A 377 8.47 -65.75 40.41
C VAL A 377 8.08 -65.52 38.94
N ARG A 378 7.21 -66.36 38.35
CA ARG A 378 6.72 -66.17 36.97
C ARG A 378 5.86 -64.91 36.83
N SER A 379 5.04 -64.61 37.83
CA SER A 379 4.23 -63.39 37.88
C SER A 379 5.10 -62.15 37.96
N LEU A 380 6.12 -62.16 38.83
CA LEU A 380 7.08 -61.06 38.94
C LEU A 380 7.89 -60.85 37.65
N LEU A 381 8.30 -61.94 36.99
CA LEU A 381 8.97 -61.86 35.69
C LEU A 381 8.05 -61.28 34.61
N SER A 382 6.77 -61.65 34.60
CA SER A 382 5.77 -61.08 33.70
C SER A 382 5.55 -59.59 33.96
N ASN A 383 5.37 -59.20 35.22
CA ASN A 383 5.20 -57.81 35.63
C ASN A 383 6.44 -56.96 35.29
N THR A 384 7.65 -57.53 35.43
CA THR A 384 8.89 -56.87 35.02
C THR A 384 8.94 -56.62 33.50
N LYS A 385 8.43 -57.54 32.68
CA LYS A 385 8.32 -57.34 31.23
C LYS A 385 7.31 -56.25 30.89
N THR A 386 6.16 -56.24 31.55
CA THR A 386 5.14 -55.18 31.38
C THR A 386 5.69 -53.81 31.81
N LEU A 387 6.42 -53.75 32.93
CA LEU A 387 7.03 -52.51 33.40
C LEU A 387 8.06 -51.98 32.40
N ARG A 388 8.85 -52.87 31.79
CA ARG A 388 9.78 -52.49 30.71
C ARG A 388 9.04 -51.85 29.53
N GLN A 389 7.94 -52.46 29.09
CA GLN A 389 7.13 -51.93 28.00
C GLN A 389 6.58 -50.53 28.33
N ILE A 390 6.02 -50.35 29.54
CA ILE A 390 5.55 -49.05 30.02
C ILE A 390 6.68 -48.01 29.99
N LEU A 391 7.88 -48.37 30.46
CA LEU A 391 9.04 -47.46 30.44
C LEU A 391 9.49 -47.12 29.01
N GLU A 392 9.46 -48.06 28.07
CA GLU A 392 9.74 -47.83 26.65
C GLU A 392 8.71 -46.87 26.03
N GLU A 393 7.43 -47.02 26.37
CA GLU A 393 6.34 -46.13 25.95
C GLU A 393 6.51 -44.72 26.55
N VAL A 394 6.88 -44.60 27.83
CA VAL A 394 7.21 -43.33 28.50
C VAL A 394 8.37 -42.62 27.77
N VAL A 395 9.44 -43.35 27.43
CA VAL A 395 10.58 -42.77 26.68
C VAL A 395 10.16 -42.33 25.28
N SER A 396 9.27 -43.07 24.62
CA SER A 396 8.73 -42.67 23.32
C SER A 396 7.89 -41.39 23.42
N LEU A 397 7.01 -41.29 24.42
CA LEU A 397 6.17 -40.11 24.66
C LEU A 397 7.01 -38.88 25.02
N LEU A 398 8.09 -39.05 25.81
CA LEU A 398 9.01 -37.95 26.14
C LEU A 398 9.66 -37.32 24.89
N LYS A 399 9.81 -38.06 23.78
CA LYS A 399 10.33 -37.51 22.51
C LYS A 399 9.35 -36.56 21.81
N MET A 400 8.08 -36.57 22.19
CA MET A 400 7.06 -35.67 21.65
C MET A 400 7.13 -34.27 22.26
N PHE A 401 7.94 -34.09 23.30
CA PHE A 401 8.14 -32.80 23.96
C PHE A 401 9.39 -32.09 23.42
N TRP A 402 9.28 -30.79 23.25
CA TRP A 402 10.40 -29.91 22.92
C TRP A 402 10.75 -29.00 24.09
N ARG A 403 12.05 -28.67 24.22
CA ARG A 403 12.51 -27.76 25.26
C ARG A 403 12.27 -26.31 24.85
N ALA A 404 11.88 -25.49 25.81
CA ALA A 404 11.51 -24.10 25.59
C ALA A 404 12.09 -23.15 26.65
N ALA A 405 12.46 -21.97 26.19
CA ALA A 405 12.81 -20.83 27.02
C ALA A 405 11.62 -19.85 27.00
N LEU A 406 10.84 -19.84 28.08
CA LEU A 406 9.71 -18.92 28.21
C LEU A 406 10.23 -17.52 28.57
N PRO A 407 9.66 -16.43 28.01
CA PRO A 407 10.09 -15.06 28.33
C PRO A 407 10.00 -14.78 29.83
N ASN A 408 11.07 -14.23 30.40
CA ASN A 408 11.11 -13.84 31.80
C ASN A 408 10.18 -12.62 32.06
N THR A 409 9.43 -12.65 33.16
CA THR A 409 8.40 -11.64 33.51
C THR A 409 8.95 -10.21 33.57
N ASP A 410 10.24 -10.04 33.90
CA ASP A 410 10.90 -8.73 34.03
C ASP A 410 11.01 -7.94 32.71
N ARG A 411 11.03 -8.62 31.54
CA ARG A 411 11.13 -7.98 30.21
C ARG A 411 9.84 -7.29 29.75
N SER A 412 8.69 -7.66 30.33
CA SER A 412 7.39 -7.04 30.01
C SER A 412 7.39 -5.52 30.28
N THR A 413 8.10 -5.08 31.32
CA THR A 413 8.19 -3.67 31.71
C THR A 413 9.04 -2.83 30.74
N HIS A 414 10.10 -3.40 30.16
CA HIS A 414 10.93 -2.73 29.17
C HIS A 414 10.28 -2.72 27.78
N SER A 415 9.55 -3.78 27.42
CA SER A 415 8.75 -3.83 26.19
C SER A 415 7.64 -2.77 26.18
N LEU A 416 6.94 -2.60 27.30
CA LEU A 416 5.89 -1.57 27.47
C LEU A 416 6.44 -0.15 27.31
N LYS A 417 7.63 0.14 27.86
CA LYS A 417 8.27 1.45 27.69
C LYS A 417 8.70 1.73 26.26
N LYS A 418 9.22 0.73 25.55
CA LYS A 418 9.59 0.84 24.14
C LYS A 418 8.35 1.05 23.27
N GLU A 419 7.26 0.34 23.56
CA GLU A 419 5.98 0.50 22.87
C GLU A 419 5.38 1.89 23.09
N GLN A 420 5.44 2.43 24.32
CA GLN A 420 5.01 3.81 24.61
C GLN A 420 5.84 4.85 23.85
N CYS A 421 7.16 4.69 23.82
CA CYS A 421 8.05 5.59 23.07
C CYS A 421 7.76 5.58 21.56
N MET A 422 7.50 4.40 20.99
CA MET A 422 7.10 4.29 19.57
C MET A 422 5.73 4.92 19.30
N GLN A 423 4.78 4.79 20.23
CA GLN A 423 3.46 5.43 20.09
C GLN A 423 3.58 6.96 20.10
N GLU A 424 4.43 7.53 20.95
CA GLU A 424 4.71 8.97 20.97
C GLU A 424 5.37 9.44 19.66
N GLU A 425 6.32 8.67 19.13
CA GLU A 425 6.94 8.97 17.84
C GLU A 425 5.93 8.94 16.69
N ILE A 426 5.04 7.94 16.64
CA ILE A 426 3.97 7.85 15.63
C ILE A 426 3.04 9.07 15.72
N LEU A 427 2.67 9.50 16.93
CA LEU A 427 1.84 10.70 17.11
C LEU A 427 2.57 11.96 16.63
N SER A 428 3.86 12.09 16.94
CA SER A 428 4.69 13.20 16.47
C SER A 428 4.78 13.23 14.93
N LEU A 429 5.03 12.08 14.30
CA LEU A 429 5.10 11.96 12.85
C LEU A 429 3.78 12.29 12.18
N ARG A 430 2.65 11.86 12.76
CA ARG A 430 1.31 12.23 12.26
C ARG A 430 1.08 13.74 12.35
N GLY A 431 1.51 14.38 13.44
CA GLY A 431 1.46 15.84 13.56
C GLY A 431 2.25 16.54 12.46
N ARG A 432 3.50 16.11 12.23
CA ARG A 432 4.36 16.67 11.16
C ARG A 432 3.79 16.48 9.77
N ILE A 433 3.18 15.33 9.48
CA ILE A 433 2.52 15.07 8.18
C ILE A 433 1.32 16.01 8.01
N SER A 434 0.51 16.21 9.07
CA SER A 434 -0.63 17.13 9.04
C SER A 434 -0.19 18.58 8.77
N GLU A 435 0.89 19.04 9.39
CA GLU A 435 1.45 20.37 9.14
C GLU A 435 1.92 20.52 7.69
N GLN A 436 2.58 19.50 7.14
CA GLN A 436 3.01 19.51 5.73
C GLN A 436 1.81 19.52 4.76
N GLU A 437 0.74 18.79 5.09
CA GLU A 437 -0.48 18.79 4.30
C GLU A 437 -1.16 20.16 4.28
N GLU A 438 -1.21 20.86 5.41
CA GLU A 438 -1.77 22.22 5.50
C GLU A 438 -0.98 23.21 4.61
N VAL A 439 0.36 23.17 4.68
CA VAL A 439 1.23 24.01 3.85
C VAL A 439 1.04 23.71 2.36
N LEU A 440 0.89 22.43 2.00
CA LEU A 440 0.64 22.00 0.62
C LEU A 440 -0.73 22.51 0.14
N GLN A 441 -1.79 22.37 0.94
CA GLN A 441 -3.12 22.88 0.61
C GLN A 441 -3.10 24.41 0.41
N GLY A 442 -2.43 25.16 1.29
CA GLY A 442 -2.27 26.61 1.15
C GLY A 442 -1.51 26.99 -0.13
N THR A 443 -0.55 26.18 -0.55
CA THR A 443 0.19 26.38 -1.80
C THR A 443 -0.67 26.07 -3.03
N ILE A 444 -1.45 25.00 -3.00
CA ILE A 444 -2.43 24.67 -4.06
C ILE A 444 -3.47 25.79 -4.21
N GLN A 445 -3.97 26.33 -3.10
CA GLN A 445 -4.96 27.41 -3.14
C GLN A 445 -4.39 28.70 -3.73
N ARG A 446 -3.15 29.07 -3.35
CA ARG A 446 -2.43 30.20 -3.97
C ARG A 446 -2.21 29.98 -5.46
N LEU A 447 -1.78 28.79 -5.87
CA LEU A 447 -1.59 28.45 -7.28
C LEU A 447 -2.91 28.57 -8.07
N ARG A 448 -4.01 28.07 -7.50
CA ARG A 448 -5.35 28.18 -8.10
C ARG A 448 -5.79 29.63 -8.23
N SER A 449 -5.57 30.49 -7.23
CA SER A 449 -5.89 31.92 -7.35
C SER A 449 -5.08 32.60 -8.44
N THR A 450 -3.78 32.31 -8.53
CA THR A 450 -2.91 32.87 -9.57
C THR A 450 -3.31 32.39 -10.96
N SER A 451 -3.66 31.11 -11.12
CA SER A 451 -4.17 30.56 -12.39
C SER A 451 -5.44 31.27 -12.84
N ARG A 452 -6.42 31.47 -11.95
CA ARG A 452 -7.67 32.20 -12.27
C ARG A 452 -7.41 33.63 -12.72
N THR A 453 -6.47 34.32 -12.07
CA THR A 453 -6.09 35.69 -12.47
C THR A 453 -5.41 35.69 -13.84
N LYS A 454 -4.50 34.73 -14.10
CA LYS A 454 -3.85 34.57 -15.40
C LYS A 454 -4.89 34.29 -16.49
N GLU A 455 -5.80 33.35 -16.27
CA GLU A 455 -6.89 33.03 -17.19
C GLU A 455 -7.74 34.28 -17.47
N SER A 456 -8.11 35.06 -16.45
CA SER A 456 -8.87 36.30 -16.62
C SER A 456 -8.13 37.32 -17.52
N MET A 457 -6.82 37.49 -17.30
CA MET A 457 -5.98 38.35 -18.14
C MET A 457 -5.89 37.83 -19.57
N GLU A 458 -5.73 36.51 -19.77
CA GLU A 458 -5.72 35.90 -21.10
C GLU A 458 -7.04 36.15 -21.85
N HIS A 459 -8.18 35.96 -21.20
CA HIS A 459 -9.48 36.27 -21.77
C HIS A 459 -9.61 37.74 -22.16
N PHE A 460 -9.11 38.65 -21.32
CA PHE A 460 -9.09 40.08 -21.64
C PHE A 460 -8.23 40.38 -22.87
N ILE A 461 -6.99 39.85 -22.92
CA ILE A 461 -6.07 40.05 -24.04
C ILE A 461 -6.68 39.49 -25.33
N ILE A 462 -7.22 38.26 -25.31
CA ILE A 462 -7.87 37.64 -26.47
C ILE A 462 -9.05 38.49 -26.95
N ASN A 463 -9.86 39.03 -26.03
CA ASN A 463 -10.96 39.92 -26.40
C ASN A 463 -10.46 41.21 -27.08
N GLN A 464 -9.40 41.83 -26.54
CA GLN A 464 -8.83 43.03 -27.15
C GLN A 464 -8.23 42.74 -28.54
N LEU A 465 -7.46 41.66 -28.67
CA LEU A 465 -6.90 41.24 -29.95
C LEU A 465 -8.00 40.91 -30.97
N SER A 466 -9.09 40.26 -30.54
CA SER A 466 -10.24 39.96 -31.39
C SER A 466 -10.91 41.24 -31.89
N ARG A 467 -11.14 42.22 -31.02
CA ARG A 467 -11.68 43.54 -31.40
C ARG A 467 -10.77 44.25 -32.41
N THR A 468 -9.47 44.28 -32.15
CA THR A 468 -8.49 44.89 -33.07
C THR A 468 -8.48 44.20 -34.42
N ARG A 469 -8.48 42.86 -34.43
CA ARG A 469 -8.58 42.06 -35.66
C ARG A 469 -9.86 42.39 -36.43
N ASP A 470 -10.99 42.53 -35.77
CA ASP A 470 -12.27 42.83 -36.42
C ASP A 470 -12.30 44.25 -37.00
N VAL A 471 -11.70 45.24 -36.31
CA VAL A 471 -11.50 46.60 -36.83
C VAL A 471 -10.62 46.59 -38.08
N LEU A 472 -9.47 45.88 -38.02
CA LEU A 472 -8.57 45.75 -39.17
C LEU A 472 -9.24 45.05 -40.35
N LYS A 473 -10.03 43.99 -40.08
CA LYS A 473 -10.82 43.30 -41.10
C LYS A 473 -11.82 44.25 -41.76
N LYS A 474 -12.51 45.09 -40.99
CA LYS A 474 -13.46 46.08 -41.50
C LYS A 474 -12.77 47.17 -42.33
N ALA A 475 -11.62 47.67 -41.87
CA ALA A 475 -10.81 48.63 -42.62
C ALA A 475 -10.36 48.03 -43.97
N ARG A 476 -9.87 46.79 -43.97
CA ARG A 476 -9.51 46.05 -45.18
C ARG A 476 -10.69 45.91 -46.15
N THR A 477 -11.86 45.47 -45.67
CA THR A 477 -13.04 45.32 -46.55
C THR A 477 -13.51 46.66 -47.11
N ASN A 478 -13.38 47.75 -46.35
CA ASN A 478 -13.69 49.09 -46.84
C ASN A 478 -12.74 49.54 -47.96
N LEU A 479 -11.43 49.24 -47.83
CA LEU A 479 -10.44 49.52 -48.87
C LEU A 479 -10.67 48.68 -50.14
N GLU A 480 -11.00 47.40 -49.99
CA GLU A 480 -11.36 46.52 -51.12
C GLU A 480 -12.63 47.02 -51.83
N TYR A 481 -13.62 47.50 -51.08
CA TYR A 481 -14.83 48.11 -51.65
C TYR A 481 -14.49 49.40 -52.41
N PHE A 482 -13.66 50.27 -51.83
CA PHE A 482 -13.22 51.50 -52.46
C PHE A 482 -12.48 51.21 -53.78
N GLN A 483 -11.54 50.27 -53.80
CA GLN A 483 -10.84 49.85 -55.02
C GLN A 483 -11.79 49.27 -56.08
N LYS A 484 -12.77 48.44 -55.70
CA LYS A 484 -13.78 47.93 -56.64
C LYS A 484 -14.64 49.05 -57.22
N ASN A 485 -15.01 50.03 -56.41
CA ASN A 485 -15.77 51.18 -56.88
C ASN A 485 -14.93 52.08 -57.80
N ASP A 486 -13.66 52.28 -57.48
CA ASP A 486 -12.73 53.06 -58.31
C ASP A 486 -12.47 52.39 -59.66
N ARG A 487 -12.35 51.05 -59.69
CA ARG A 487 -12.32 50.27 -60.93
C ARG A 487 -13.62 50.38 -61.72
N ARG A 488 -14.79 50.40 -61.07
CA ARG A 488 -16.10 50.63 -61.72
C ARG A 488 -16.22 52.04 -62.31
N MET A 489 -15.77 53.06 -61.57
CA MET A 489 -15.77 54.45 -62.04
C MET A 489 -14.76 54.65 -63.18
N SER A 490 -13.60 53.99 -63.11
CA SER A 490 -12.61 53.99 -64.19
C SER A 490 -13.10 53.30 -65.46
N SER A 491 -13.95 52.27 -65.35
CA SER A 491 -14.62 51.65 -66.51
C SER A 491 -15.77 52.48 -67.10
N LEU A 492 -16.27 53.49 -66.39
CA LEU A 492 -17.30 54.42 -66.87
C LEU A 492 -16.70 55.72 -67.42
N SER A 493 -15.43 56.01 -67.12
CA SER A 493 -14.73 57.25 -67.50
C SER A 493 -13.93 57.17 -68.81
N SER A 494 -14.12 56.15 -69.64
CA SER A 494 -13.47 56.07 -70.97
C SER A 494 -14.05 57.02 -72.03
N SER A 495 -14.75 58.08 -71.61
CA SER A 495 -15.22 59.13 -72.51
C SER A 495 -15.25 60.50 -71.83
N SER A 496 -14.39 61.38 -72.32
CA SER A 496 -14.29 62.83 -72.11
C SER A 496 -13.33 63.34 -71.03
N SER A 497 -12.46 64.23 -71.51
CA SER A 497 -11.36 64.93 -70.88
C SER A 497 -11.78 66.26 -70.25
N SER A 498 -11.40 66.52 -68.98
CA SER A 498 -11.12 67.86 -68.45
C SER A 498 -10.45 67.77 -67.05
N PRO A 499 -9.50 68.66 -66.70
CA PRO A 499 -8.68 68.52 -65.50
C PRO A 499 -9.16 69.43 -64.36
N TYR A 500 -9.92 68.90 -63.41
CA TYR A 500 -10.09 69.50 -62.08
C TYR A 500 -10.51 68.42 -61.08
N ALA A 501 -9.62 68.01 -60.15
CA ALA A 501 -10.01 67.48 -58.83
C ALA A 501 -8.80 67.17 -57.93
N GLY A 502 -8.19 68.21 -57.37
CA GLY A 502 -7.47 68.07 -56.09
C GLY A 502 -8.46 67.91 -54.94
N LYS A 503 -9.08 66.74 -54.77
CA LYS A 503 -9.91 66.41 -53.59
C LYS A 503 -9.74 64.98 -53.04
N GLY A 504 -8.90 64.13 -53.66
CA GLY A 504 -8.69 62.75 -53.21
C GLY A 504 -7.71 62.58 -52.04
N PHE A 505 -6.80 63.54 -51.82
CA PHE A 505 -5.75 63.41 -50.79
C PHE A 505 -6.23 63.72 -49.37
N GLY A 506 -7.26 64.58 -49.21
CA GLY A 506 -7.77 64.99 -47.90
C GLY A 506 -8.46 63.85 -47.15
N THR A 507 -9.22 63.00 -47.84
CA THR A 507 -9.93 61.86 -47.24
C THR A 507 -9.01 60.68 -46.91
N LEU A 508 -7.93 60.48 -47.68
CA LEU A 508 -6.87 59.52 -47.34
C LEU A 508 -6.11 59.95 -46.08
N TRP A 509 -5.79 61.24 -45.94
CA TRP A 509 -5.16 61.78 -44.74
C TRP A 509 -6.06 61.73 -43.52
N LEU A 510 -7.36 62.04 -43.66
CA LEU A 510 -8.34 61.90 -42.57
C LEU A 510 -8.51 60.43 -42.13
N GLY A 511 -8.50 59.48 -43.07
CA GLY A 511 -8.53 58.05 -42.76
C GLY A 511 -7.28 57.58 -42.02
N LEU A 512 -6.09 58.00 -42.46
CA LEU A 512 -4.82 57.72 -41.80
C LEU A 512 -4.68 58.42 -40.44
N LEU A 513 -5.17 59.65 -40.28
CA LEU A 513 -5.21 60.35 -38.99
C LEU A 513 -6.15 59.66 -38.02
N CYS A 514 -7.30 59.17 -38.48
CA CYS A 514 -8.28 58.47 -37.64
C CYS A 514 -7.74 57.09 -37.20
N LEU A 515 -7.05 56.37 -38.09
CA LEU A 515 -6.31 55.15 -37.76
C LEU A 515 -5.17 55.42 -36.76
N SER A 516 -4.39 56.49 -36.97
CA SER A 516 -3.31 56.88 -36.05
C SER A 516 -3.84 57.27 -34.66
N CYS A 517 -4.93 58.03 -34.60
CA CYS A 517 -5.55 58.49 -33.35
C CYS A 517 -6.23 57.34 -32.58
N CYS A 518 -6.86 56.39 -33.27
CA CYS A 518 -7.39 55.17 -32.64
C CYS A 518 -6.28 54.26 -32.10
N VAL A 519 -5.17 54.10 -32.83
CA VAL A 519 -4.03 53.28 -32.39
C VAL A 519 -3.32 53.92 -31.20
N THR A 520 -3.12 55.24 -31.18
CA THR A 520 -2.51 55.93 -30.01
C THR A 520 -3.41 55.89 -28.77
N SER A 521 -4.74 56.03 -28.92
CA SER A 521 -5.66 55.96 -27.78
C SER A 521 -5.77 54.55 -27.17
N LEU A 522 -5.65 53.49 -27.98
CA LEU A 522 -5.67 52.09 -27.54
C LEU A 522 -4.40 51.65 -26.80
N PHE A 523 -3.23 52.24 -27.10
CA PHE A 523 -1.96 51.88 -26.47
C PHE A 523 -1.57 52.77 -25.27
N TYR A 524 -1.97 54.05 -25.22
CA TYR A 524 -1.53 54.97 -24.15
C TYR A 524 -2.43 55.00 -22.91
N HIS A 525 -3.70 54.63 -23.03
CA HIS A 525 -4.63 54.70 -21.89
C HIS A 525 -4.46 53.59 -20.82
N PRO A 526 -3.95 52.36 -21.13
CA PRO A 526 -3.76 51.32 -20.10
C PRO A 526 -2.51 51.51 -19.24
N ILE A 527 -1.44 52.11 -19.78
CA ILE A 527 -0.15 52.27 -19.07
C ILE A 527 -0.28 53.23 -17.87
N LYS A 528 -1.24 54.17 -17.92
CA LYS A 528 -1.48 55.14 -16.84
C LYS A 528 -2.34 54.60 -15.70
N GLN A 529 -3.17 53.58 -15.92
CA GLN A 529 -3.98 52.96 -14.85
C GLN A 529 -3.22 51.88 -14.06
N GLN A 530 -2.13 51.34 -14.61
CA GLN A 530 -1.32 50.33 -13.94
C GLN A 530 -0.28 50.93 -12.97
N ASN A 531 0.03 52.23 -13.07
CA ASN A 531 0.97 52.94 -12.20
C ASN A 531 0.33 53.58 -10.94
N ASN A 532 -0.99 53.50 -10.78
CA ASN A 532 -1.71 54.07 -9.62
C ASN A 532 -2.21 53.00 -8.62
N ASN A 533 -1.85 51.73 -8.80
CA ASN A 533 -2.19 50.63 -7.90
C ASN A 533 -0.98 49.69 -7.67
N ILE A 534 0.13 50.26 -7.21
CA ILE A 534 1.20 49.55 -6.51
C ILE A 534 1.28 50.15 -5.10
#